data_AF-A0A6L3SZE9-F1
#
_entry.id   AF-A0A6L3SZE9-F1
#
_cell.length_a   1.000
_cell.length_b   1.000
_cell.length_c   1.000
_cell.angle_alpha   90.00
_cell.angle_beta   90.00
_cell.angle_gamma   90.00
#
_symmetry.space_group_name_H-M   'P 1'
#
loop_
_entity.id
_entity.type
_entity.pdbx_description
1 polymer ?
#
loop_
_entity_poly.entity_id
_entity_poly.type
_entity_poly.pdbx_seq_one_letter_code
_entity_poly.pdbx_strand_id
1 'polypeptide(L)' 'MPKGARYKAFLVSVVQRREAHRTYAVVKPSAEEALQRVRDLSAEGTKAYLVGGLSRDMARRLKLKRGDVQLI' A
#
# COMPACT_ATOMS: atom_id res chain seq x y z
N MET A 1 -17.28 17.47 -15.12
CA MET A 1 -15.94 17.24 -14.55
C MET A 1 -15.93 15.89 -13.84
N PRO A 2 -15.07 14.94 -14.20
CA PRO A 2 -15.04 13.66 -13.48
C PRO A 2 -14.66 13.95 -12.02
N LYS A 3 -15.50 13.48 -11.07
CA LYS A 3 -15.20 13.52 -9.63
C LYS A 3 -13.79 12.95 -9.45
N GLY A 4 -12.84 13.79 -9.02
CA GLY A 4 -11.44 13.38 -8.87
C GLY A 4 -11.35 12.05 -8.11
N ALA A 5 -10.51 11.14 -8.60
CA ALA A 5 -10.41 9.79 -8.06
C ALA A 5 -10.22 9.83 -6.53
N ARG A 6 -11.12 9.17 -5.79
CA ARG A 6 -11.11 9.20 -4.32
C ARG A 6 -10.01 8.26 -3.83
N TYR A 7 -8.86 8.83 -3.48
CA TYR A 7 -7.75 8.10 -2.87
C TYR A 7 -8.13 7.50 -1.51
N LYS A 8 -7.67 6.28 -1.28
CA LYS A 8 -7.79 5.56 0.00
C LYS A 8 -6.41 5.06 0.40
N ALA A 9 -6.23 4.84 1.71
CA ALA A 9 -5.02 4.24 2.25
C ALA A 9 -5.24 2.73 2.44
N PHE A 10 -4.32 1.92 1.93
CA PHE A 10 -4.36 0.47 1.93
C PHE A 10 -3.14 -0.07 2.68
N LEU A 11 -3.30 -1.25 3.26
CA LEU A 11 -2.22 -2.02 3.87
C LEU A 11 -1.93 -3.22 2.99
N VAL A 12 -0.67 -3.35 2.56
CA VAL A 12 -0.20 -4.44 1.71
C VAL A 12 0.99 -5.09 2.36
N SER A 13 0.89 -6.38 2.69
CA SER A 13 2.01 -7.15 3.24
C SER A 13 2.74 -7.91 2.13
N VAL A 14 4.07 -7.87 2.19
CA VAL A 14 4.97 -8.61 1.33
C VAL A 14 5.60 -9.74 2.14
N VAL A 15 5.50 -10.94 1.60
CA VAL A 15 6.12 -12.16 2.13
C VAL A 15 7.21 -12.59 1.17
N GLN A 16 8.43 -12.68 1.70
CA GLN A 16 9.61 -13.16 0.98
C GLN A 16 10.20 -14.36 1.73
N ARG A 17 10.69 -15.34 0.97
CA ARG A 17 11.32 -16.51 1.56
C ARG A 17 12.57 -16.09 2.34
N ARG A 18 12.67 -16.53 3.61
CA ARG A 18 13.80 -16.27 4.52
C ARG A 18 14.01 -14.79 4.91
N GLU A 19 13.01 -13.92 4.71
CA GLU A 19 13.04 -12.55 5.23
C GLU A 19 11.83 -12.26 6.14
N ALA A 20 11.94 -11.19 6.93
CA ALA A 20 10.85 -10.68 7.73
C ALA A 20 9.69 -10.19 6.85
N HIS A 21 8.46 -10.39 7.32
CA HIS A 21 7.27 -9.85 6.66
C HIS A 21 7.30 -8.33 6.73
N ARG A 22 7.05 -7.67 5.61
CA ARG A 22 7.04 -6.20 5.51
C ARG A 22 5.63 -5.75 5.18
N THR A 23 5.08 -4.80 5.93
CA THR A 23 3.76 -4.24 5.65
C THR A 23 3.90 -2.81 5.19
N TYR A 24 3.32 -2.51 4.05
CA TYR A 24 3.36 -1.19 3.44
C TYR A 24 1.99 -0.52 3.54
N ALA A 25 1.98 0.71 4.01
CA ALA A 25 0.86 1.63 3.86
C ALA A 25 0.98 2.36 2.51
N VAL A 26 -0.08 2.32 1.71
CA VAL A 26 -0.08 2.84 0.33
C VAL A 26 -1.32 3.66 0.06
N VAL A 27 -1.18 4.84 -0.54
CA VAL A 27 -2.33 5.71 -0.87
C VAL A 27 -2.60 5.70 -2.38
N LYS A 28 -3.65 5.01 -2.80
CA LYS A 28 -4.04 4.83 -4.21
C LYS A 28 -5.55 4.97 -4.43
N PRO A 29 -6.02 5.15 -5.67
CA PRO A 29 -7.44 5.13 -6.02
C PRO A 29 -8.13 3.78 -5.74
N SER A 30 -7.41 2.66 -5.91
CA SER A 30 -7.93 1.31 -5.74
C SER A 30 -6.95 0.37 -5.04
N ALA A 31 -7.46 -0.79 -4.60
CA ALA A 31 -6.64 -1.81 -3.94
C ALA A 31 -5.72 -2.52 -4.94
N GLU A 32 -6.18 -2.69 -6.19
CA GLU A 32 -5.43 -3.27 -7.29
C GLU A 32 -4.21 -2.40 -7.62
N GLU A 33 -4.39 -1.08 -7.69
CA GLU A 33 -3.29 -0.13 -7.89
C GLU A 33 -2.31 -0.12 -6.72
N ALA A 34 -2.80 -0.27 -5.48
CA ALA A 34 -1.95 -0.36 -4.30
C ALA A 34 -1.10 -1.66 -4.32
N LEU A 35 -1.72 -2.79 -4.66
CA LEU A 35 -1.05 -4.08 -4.78
C LEU A 35 0.01 -4.05 -5.88
N GLN A 36 -0.35 -3.55 -7.07
CA GLN A 36 0.58 -3.46 -8.19
C GLN A 36 1.78 -2.59 -7.81
N ARG A 37 1.53 -1.43 -7.19
CA ARG A 37 2.62 -0.53 -6.77
C ARG A 37 3.62 -1.20 -5.82
N VAL A 38 3.16 -2.04 -4.90
CA VAL A 38 4.04 -2.76 -3.97
C VAL A 38 4.77 -3.90 -4.66
N ARG A 39 4.13 -4.60 -5.61
CA ARG A 39 4.79 -5.61 -6.44
C ARG A 39 5.93 -5.00 -7.25
N ASP A 40 5.72 -3.83 -7.86
CA ASP A 40 6.74 -3.12 -8.64
C ASP A 40 7.97 -2.72 -7.80
N LEU A 41 7.81 -2.62 -6.47
CA LEU A 41 8.89 -2.28 -5.54
C LEU A 41 9.56 -3.51 -4.91
N SER A 42 8.99 -4.70 -5.09
CA SER A 42 9.45 -5.91 -4.42
C SER A 42 10.29 -6.77 -5.36
N ALA A 43 11.26 -7.50 -4.81
CA ALA A 43 12.13 -8.37 -5.59
C ALA A 43 11.35 -9.54 -6.23
N GLU A 44 11.85 -10.07 -7.35
CA GLU A 44 11.25 -11.25 -7.99
C GLU A 44 11.08 -12.42 -7.00
N GLY A 45 9.93 -13.10 -7.08
CA GLY A 45 9.58 -14.19 -6.17
C GLY A 45 8.97 -13.78 -4.83
N THR A 46 8.74 -12.48 -4.58
CA THR A 46 7.92 -12.03 -3.45
C THR A 46 6.43 -12.13 -3.73
N LYS A 47 5.65 -12.44 -2.67
CA LYS A 47 4.19 -12.44 -2.73
C LYS A 47 3.65 -11.24 -1.96
N ALA A 48 2.81 -10.44 -2.62
CA ALA A 48 2.14 -9.29 -2.01
C ALA A 48 0.64 -9.55 -1.81
N TYR A 49 0.13 -9.21 -0.62
CA TYR A 49 -1.23 -9.45 -0.18
C TYR A 49 -1.86 -8.17 0.38
N LEU A 50 -3.10 -7.89 -0.01
CA LEU A 50 -3.86 -6.81 0.61
C LEU A 50 -4.36 -7.32 1.95
N VAL A 51 -3.91 -6.70 3.04
CA VAL A 51 -4.27 -7.11 4.40
C VAL A 51 -5.35 -6.22 5.02
N GLY A 52 -5.65 -5.07 4.40
CA GLY A 52 -6.78 -4.23 4.79
C GLY A 52 -6.69 -2.80 4.30
N GLY A 53 -7.56 -1.96 4.87
CA GLY A 53 -7.52 -0.52 4.73
C GLY A 53 -6.83 0.14 5.93
N LEU A 54 -6.11 1.23 5.69
CA LEU A 54 -5.60 2.09 6.76
C LEU A 54 -6.60 3.21 7.04
N SER A 55 -6.89 3.46 8.32
CA SER A 55 -7.82 4.52 8.71
C SER A 55 -7.34 5.90 8.25
N ARG A 56 -8.28 6.81 7.96
CA ARG A 56 -7.95 8.19 7.56
C ARG A 56 -7.22 8.98 8.65
N ASP A 57 -7.40 8.60 9.92
CA ASP A 57 -6.69 9.23 11.03
C ASP A 57 -5.23 8.76 11.05
N MET A 58 -5.00 7.45 10.94
CA MET A 58 -3.65 6.90 10.90
C MET A 58 -2.87 7.37 9.69
N ALA A 59 -3.50 7.43 8.51
CA ALA A 59 -2.87 7.97 7.31
C ALA A 59 -2.43 9.45 7.49
N ARG A 60 -3.19 10.24 8.24
CA ARG A 60 -2.83 11.62 8.59
C ARG A 60 -1.67 11.68 9.59
N ARG A 61 -1.68 10.83 10.63
CA ARG A 61 -0.59 10.74 11.61
C ARG A 61 0.73 10.33 10.99
N LEU A 62 0.68 9.38 10.05
CA LEU A 62 1.83 8.92 9.26
C LEU A 62 2.21 9.90 8.13
N LYS A 63 1.45 10.99 7.94
CA LYS A 63 1.66 12.00 6.89
C LYS A 63 1.72 11.43 5.47
N LEU A 64 0.97 10.35 5.21
CA LEU A 64 0.92 9.69 3.90
C LEU A 64 0.28 10.60 2.85
N LYS A 65 0.96 10.79 1.72
CA LYS A 65 0.47 11.54 0.56
C LYS A 65 0.00 10.59 -0.54
N ARG A 66 -0.68 11.16 -1.54
CA ARG A 66 -1.17 10.42 -2.70
C ARG A 66 0.01 9.82 -3.46
N GLY A 67 -0.03 8.51 -3.70
CA GLY A 67 1.04 7.78 -4.37
C GLY A 67 2.19 7.34 -3.46
N ASP A 68 2.19 7.73 -2.18
CA ASP A 68 3.20 7.30 -1.23
C ASP A 68 3.09 5.80 -0.93
N VAL A 69 4.24 5.21 -0.66
CA VAL A 69 4.42 3.87 -0.12
C VAL A 69 5.32 4.00 1.09
N GLN A 70 4.84 3.60 2.26
CA GLN A 70 5.59 3.68 3.51
C GLN A 70 5.59 2.32 4.19
N LEU A 71 6.77 1.83 4.58
CA LEU A 71 6.90 0.66 5.44
C LEU A 71 6.46 1.02 6.86
N ILE A 72 5.62 0.19 7.46
CA ILE A 72 5.11 0.33 8.85
C ILE A 72 5.44 -0.88 9.70
#